data_AF-A0A819P5Q2-F1
#
_entry.id   AF-A0A819P5Q2-F1
#
_cell.length_a   1.000
_cell.length_b   1.000
_cell.length_c   1.000
_cell.angle_alpha   90.00
_cell.angle_beta   90.00
_cell.angle_gamma   90.00
#
_symmetry.space_group_name_H-M   'P 1'
#
loop_
_entity.id
_entity.type
_entity.pdbx_description
1 polymer ?
#
loop_
_entity_poly.entity_id
_entity_poly.type
_entity_poly.pdbx_seq_one_letter_code
_entity_poly.pdbx_strand_id
1 'polypeptide(L)'
;TNVQIRSLYAFQPIVLIFFRRFGCQLCRSYALKLTNELYPILKKNHIGFIGIGLERFGLEEFQAGKFFSGDLYIDEGKKAYQILGLPYLGWIKGITTLFTRSTKLWNDETKKMGIQGNFKGDGFQLGATYILGPKDGKIWLAHPQKD
;
A
#
# COMPACT_ATOMS: atom_id res chain seq x y z
N THR A 1 -12.46 -13.42 7.73
CA THR A 1 -13.22 -12.63 8.71
C THR A 1 -13.28 -11.19 8.27
N ASN A 2 -14.44 -10.54 8.36
CA ASN A 2 -14.59 -9.12 8.03
C ASN A 2 -14.15 -8.26 9.21
N VAL A 3 -13.47 -7.14 8.94
CA VAL A 3 -12.95 -6.22 9.96
C VAL A 3 -13.35 -4.79 9.61
N GLN A 4 -13.82 -4.03 10.60
CA GLN A 4 -14.12 -2.61 10.42
C GLN A 4 -12.82 -1.80 10.54
N ILE A 5 -12.55 -0.89 9.61
CA ILE A 5 -11.33 -0.04 9.68
C ILE A 5 -11.25 0.71 11.01
N ARG A 6 -12.39 1.11 11.58
CA ARG A 6 -12.45 1.78 12.89
C ARG A 6 -11.85 0.96 14.04
N SER A 7 -11.96 -0.37 14.01
CA SER A 7 -11.40 -1.18 15.09
C SER A 7 -9.87 -1.18 15.07
N LEU A 8 -9.24 -0.84 13.94
CA LEU A 8 -7.79 -0.89 13.77
C LEU A 8 -7.06 0.22 14.53
N TYR A 9 -7.72 1.35 14.78
CA TYR A 9 -7.16 2.51 15.51
C TYR A 9 -7.92 2.80 16.81
N ALA A 10 -8.66 1.83 17.35
CA ALA A 10 -9.47 2.06 18.55
C ALA A 10 -8.62 2.45 19.78
N PHE A 11 -7.40 1.92 19.91
CA PHE A 11 -6.57 2.05 21.12
C PHE A 11 -5.21 2.70 20.90
N GLN A 12 -4.68 2.63 19.68
CA GLN A 12 -3.35 3.14 19.36
C GLN A 12 -3.37 3.86 18.02
N PRO A 13 -2.46 4.84 17.80
CA PRO A 13 -2.29 5.42 16.48
C PRO A 13 -1.82 4.35 15.48
N ILE A 14 -2.15 4.55 14.21
CA ILE A 14 -1.74 3.63 13.14
C ILE A 14 -1.18 4.39 11.94
N VAL A 15 -0.25 3.74 11.26
CA VAL A 15 0.09 4.02 9.86
C VAL A 15 -0.70 3.05 8.99
N LEU A 16 -1.57 3.61 8.15
CA LEU A 16 -2.48 2.87 7.27
C LEU A 16 -2.09 3.09 5.82
N ILE A 17 -1.72 2.03 5.12
CA ILE A 17 -1.25 2.08 3.74
C ILE A 17 -2.25 1.37 2.83
N PHE A 18 -2.73 2.07 1.82
CA PHE A 18 -3.52 1.53 0.73
C PHE A 18 -2.57 1.16 -0.42
N PHE A 19 -2.40 -0.13 -0.69
CA PHE A 19 -1.53 -0.64 -1.74
C PHE A 19 -2.22 -0.71 -3.10
N ARG A 20 -1.54 -0.23 -4.14
CA ARG A 20 -2.05 -0.31 -5.52
C ARG A 20 -2.22 -1.72 -6.07
N ARG A 21 -1.41 -2.69 -5.65
CA ARG A 21 -1.52 -4.13 -5.97
C ARG A 21 -0.36 -4.90 -5.37
N PHE A 22 -0.62 -6.08 -4.85
CA PHE A 22 0.42 -6.96 -4.29
C PHE A 22 1.34 -7.57 -5.36
N GLY A 23 0.82 -7.75 -6.58
CA GLY A 23 1.57 -8.28 -7.73
C GLY A 23 2.58 -7.30 -8.34
N CYS A 24 2.48 -5.99 -8.09
CA CYS A 24 3.36 -5.02 -8.73
C CYS A 24 4.76 -5.02 -8.14
N GLN A 25 5.76 -5.08 -9.02
CA GLN A 25 7.17 -4.98 -8.68
C GLN A 25 7.49 -3.73 -7.84
N LEU A 26 7.02 -2.56 -8.29
CA LEU A 26 7.26 -1.29 -7.58
C LEU A 26 6.55 -1.23 -6.23
N CYS A 27 5.36 -1.82 -6.13
CA CYS A 27 4.61 -1.86 -4.87
C CYS A 27 5.31 -2.79 -3.86
N ARG A 28 5.88 -3.91 -4.30
CA ARG A 28 6.70 -4.80 -3.47
C ARG A 28 7.95 -4.10 -2.96
N SER A 29 8.67 -3.41 -3.84
CA SER A 29 9.85 -2.61 -3.47
C SER A 29 9.51 -1.54 -2.43
N TYR A 30 8.42 -0.79 -2.67
CA TYR A 30 7.93 0.22 -1.74
C TYR A 30 7.55 -0.38 -0.38
N ALA A 31 6.80 -1.49 -0.36
CA ALA A 31 6.43 -2.16 0.88
C ALA A 31 7.66 -2.64 1.68
N LEU A 32 8.66 -3.18 0.99
CA LEU A 32 9.90 -3.64 1.60
C LEU A 32 10.68 -2.47 2.20
N LYS A 33 10.76 -1.34 1.48
CA LYS A 33 11.38 -0.12 2.00
C LYS A 33 10.70 0.35 3.28
N LEU A 34 9.36 0.44 3.28
CA LEU A 34 8.60 0.82 4.48
C LEU A 34 8.83 -0.17 5.63
N THR A 35 8.89 -1.47 5.33
CA THR A 35 9.18 -2.50 6.33
C THR A 35 10.57 -2.35 6.94
N ASN A 36 11.58 -2.04 6.13
CA ASN A 36 12.96 -1.95 6.63
C ASN A 36 13.21 -0.63 7.37
N GLU A 37 12.65 0.48 6.89
CA GLU A 37 12.95 1.82 7.40
C GLU A 37 11.95 2.28 8.47
N LEU A 38 10.65 2.03 8.27
CA LEU A 38 9.59 2.61 9.09
C LEU A 38 9.10 1.66 10.18
N TYR A 39 8.88 0.38 9.87
CA TYR A 39 8.30 -0.58 10.83
C TYR A 39 9.07 -0.69 12.16
N PRO A 40 10.42 -0.71 12.21
CA PRO A 40 11.14 -0.76 13.49
C PRO A 40 10.83 0.44 14.40
N ILE A 41 10.69 1.63 13.80
CA ILE A 41 10.36 2.87 14.50
C ILE A 41 8.92 2.82 15.02
N LEU A 42 7.97 2.40 14.17
CA LEU A 42 6.56 2.30 14.57
C LEU A 42 6.36 1.28 15.69
N LYS A 43 6.98 0.12 15.57
CA LYS A 43 6.92 -0.95 16.57
C LYS A 43 7.46 -0.49 17.93
N LYS A 44 8.60 0.22 17.95
CA LYS A 44 9.18 0.77 19.18
C LYS A 44 8.25 1.77 19.87
N ASN A 45 7.43 2.51 19.12
CA ASN A 45 6.55 3.55 19.61
C ASN A 45 5.08 3.07 19.78
N HIS A 46 4.82 1.76 19.71
CA HIS A 46 3.47 1.19 19.81
C HIS A 46 2.47 1.79 18.80
N ILE A 47 2.95 2.07 17.59
CA ILE A 47 2.12 2.54 16.47
C ILE A 47 1.81 1.33 15.58
N GLY A 48 0.52 1.11 15.29
CA GLY A 48 0.10 0.03 14.39
C GLY A 48 0.59 0.26 12.97
N PHE A 49 0.94 -0.81 12.27
CA PHE A 49 1.43 -0.74 10.88
C PHE A 49 0.57 -1.65 10.03
N ILE A 50 -0.25 -1.06 9.16
CA ILE A 50 -1.35 -1.75 8.51
C ILE A 50 -1.33 -1.48 7.02
N GLY A 51 -1.44 -2.55 6.23
CA GLY A 51 -1.58 -2.51 4.79
C GLY A 51 -2.95 -3.02 4.34
N ILE A 52 -3.58 -2.30 3.41
CA ILE A 52 -4.84 -2.67 2.77
C ILE A 52 -4.58 -2.86 1.28
N GLY A 53 -4.72 -4.08 0.79
CA GLY A 53 -4.77 -4.37 -0.65
C GLY A 53 -6.18 -4.18 -1.21
N LEU A 54 -6.28 -3.87 -2.49
CA LEU A 54 -7.57 -3.77 -3.18
C LEU A 54 -8.18 -5.14 -3.57
N GLU A 55 -7.35 -6.18 -3.66
CA GLU A 55 -7.74 -7.54 -4.06
C GLU A 55 -6.67 -8.57 -3.68
N ARG A 56 -6.96 -9.85 -3.90
CA ARG A 56 -6.09 -10.99 -3.55
C ARG A 56 -4.97 -11.28 -4.55
N PHE A 57 -5.02 -10.72 -5.77
CA PHE A 57 -4.03 -11.06 -6.79
C PHE A 57 -2.61 -10.67 -6.36
N GLY A 58 -1.72 -11.66 -6.36
CA GLY A 58 -0.32 -11.50 -5.96
C GLY A 58 -0.07 -11.51 -4.45
N LEU A 59 -1.11 -11.75 -3.63
CA LEU A 59 -1.00 -11.74 -2.16
C LEU A 59 -0.08 -12.85 -1.64
N GLU A 60 -0.22 -14.07 -2.16
CA GLU A 60 0.56 -15.23 -1.70
C GLU A 60 2.06 -14.99 -1.91
N GLU A 61 2.45 -14.54 -3.10
CA GLU A 61 3.83 -14.19 -3.40
C GLU A 61 4.30 -12.97 -2.60
N PHE A 62 3.38 -12.05 -2.28
CA PHE A 62 3.71 -10.88 -1.49
C PHE A 62 4.03 -11.23 -0.03
N GLN A 63 3.27 -12.16 0.54
CA GLN A 63 3.49 -12.71 1.88
C GLN A 63 4.72 -13.63 1.92
N ALA A 64 4.86 -14.52 0.94
CA ALA A 64 6.01 -15.42 0.84
C ALA A 64 7.34 -14.64 0.70
N GLY A 65 7.32 -13.54 -0.06
CA GLY A 65 8.46 -12.63 -0.20
C GLY A 65 8.70 -11.73 1.01
N LYS A 66 7.85 -11.79 2.05
CA LYS A 66 7.92 -10.97 3.27
C LYS A 66 8.09 -9.47 2.99
N PHE A 67 7.43 -8.95 1.95
CA PHE A 67 7.57 -7.54 1.57
C PHE A 67 6.94 -6.58 2.58
N PHE A 68 6.07 -7.07 3.47
CA PHE A 68 5.43 -6.26 4.50
C PHE A 68 5.43 -6.97 5.86
N SER A 69 5.83 -6.26 6.91
CA SER A 69 5.87 -6.79 8.29
C SER A 69 4.72 -6.34 9.19
N GLY A 70 3.79 -5.54 8.66
CA GLY A 70 2.57 -5.14 9.37
C GLY A 70 1.38 -6.06 9.07
N ASP A 71 0.24 -5.72 9.66
CA ASP A 71 -1.01 -6.45 9.42
C ASP A 71 -1.54 -6.17 8.00
N LEU A 72 -1.99 -7.20 7.31
CA LEU A 72 -2.52 -7.10 5.95
C LEU A 72 -4.01 -7.41 5.91
N TYR A 73 -4.75 -6.51 5.28
CA TYR A 73 -6.18 -6.64 5.01
C TYR A 73 -6.45 -6.45 3.52
N ILE A 74 -7.65 -6.82 3.10
CA ILE A 74 -8.11 -6.69 1.72
C ILE A 74 -9.46 -5.97 1.74
N ASP A 75 -9.56 -4.90 0.97
CA ASP A 75 -10.81 -4.20 0.70
C ASP A 75 -11.45 -4.74 -0.58
N GLU A 76 -12.02 -5.95 -0.48
CA GLU A 76 -12.72 -6.58 -1.60
C GLU A 76 -13.88 -5.68 -2.08
N GLY A 77 -13.80 -5.23 -3.33
CA GLY A 77 -14.76 -4.28 -3.92
C GLY A 77 -14.38 -2.81 -3.76
N LYS A 78 -13.21 -2.49 -3.19
CA LYS A 78 -12.60 -1.14 -3.19
C LYS A 78 -13.45 -0.06 -2.50
N LYS A 79 -14.29 -0.44 -1.53
CA LYS A 79 -15.22 0.49 -0.87
C LYS A 79 -14.46 1.57 -0.10
N ALA A 80 -13.41 1.19 0.63
CA ALA A 80 -12.58 2.15 1.35
C ALA A 80 -11.79 3.05 0.39
N TYR A 81 -11.25 2.50 -0.71
CA TYR A 81 -10.61 3.31 -1.77
C TYR A 81 -11.55 4.36 -2.33
N GLN A 82 -12.81 3.98 -2.62
CA GLN A 82 -13.84 4.87 -3.17
C GLN A 82 -14.27 5.93 -2.16
N ILE A 83 -14.55 5.55 -0.91
CA ILE A 83 -14.97 6.48 0.16
C ILE A 83 -13.89 7.53 0.43
N LEU A 84 -12.61 7.13 0.37
CA LEU A 84 -11.47 8.04 0.55
C LEU A 84 -11.15 8.86 -0.70
N GLY A 85 -11.86 8.64 -1.82
CA GLY A 85 -11.64 9.35 -3.08
C GLY A 85 -10.25 9.10 -3.68
N LEU A 86 -9.68 7.90 -3.47
CA LEU A 86 -8.35 7.59 -3.98
C LEU A 86 -8.34 7.55 -5.51
N PRO A 87 -7.35 8.18 -6.18
CA PRO A 87 -7.41 8.34 -7.63
C PRO A 87 -7.44 7.02 -8.38
N TYR A 88 -8.18 7.00 -9.48
CA TYR A 88 -8.19 5.90 -10.43
C TYR A 88 -7.63 6.41 -11.76
N LEU A 89 -6.51 5.85 -12.18
CA LEU A 89 -5.89 6.21 -13.46
C LEU A 89 -6.77 5.70 -14.61
N GLY A 90 -7.31 6.59 -15.42
CA GLY A 90 -7.90 6.16 -16.70
C GLY A 90 -6.85 5.42 -17.55
N TRP A 91 -7.28 4.54 -18.45
CA TRP A 91 -6.41 3.66 -19.24
C TRP A 91 -5.27 4.41 -19.95
N ILE A 92 -5.57 5.58 -20.51
CA ILE A 92 -4.61 6.43 -21.22
C ILE A 92 -3.52 6.94 -20.26
N LYS A 93 -3.91 7.45 -19.09
CA LYS A 93 -2.98 8.00 -18.09
C LYS A 93 -2.17 6.92 -17.37
N GLY A 94 -2.76 5.75 -17.17
CA GLY A 94 -2.10 4.61 -16.53
C GLY A 94 -0.93 4.08 -17.35
N ILE A 95 -1.06 4.07 -18.68
CA ILE A 95 0.02 3.67 -19.57
C ILE A 95 1.14 4.71 -19.58
N THR A 96 0.83 6.01 -19.69
CA THR A 96 1.85 7.06 -19.75
C THR A 96 2.67 7.20 -18.46
N THR A 97 2.05 6.98 -17.30
CA THR A 97 2.75 7.04 -15.99
C THR A 97 3.78 5.92 -15.83
N LEU A 98 3.57 4.76 -16.47
CA LEU A 98 4.56 3.67 -16.50
C LEU A 98 5.83 3.99 -17.30
N PHE A 99 5.76 4.97 -18.20
CA PHE A 99 6.89 5.37 -19.06
C PHE A 99 7.73 6.53 -18.51
N THR A 100 7.43 7.04 -17.31
CA THR A 100 8.18 8.15 -16.72
C THR A 100 9.60 7.74 -16.30
N ARG A 101 10.54 8.70 -16.28
CA ARG A 101 11.93 8.48 -15.84
C ARG A 101 12.01 7.94 -14.41
N SER A 102 11.16 8.44 -13.52
CA SER A 102 11.08 7.98 -12.13
C SER A 102 10.70 6.50 -12.06
N THR A 103 9.71 6.06 -12.84
CA THR A 103 9.32 4.64 -12.91
C THR A 103 10.44 3.77 -13.47
N LYS A 104 11.21 4.25 -14.46
CA LYS A 104 12.37 3.53 -14.99
C LYS A 104 13.46 3.32 -13.94
N LEU A 105 13.84 4.37 -13.20
CA LEU A 105 14.83 4.29 -12.14
C LEU A 105 14.42 3.31 -11.05
N TRP A 106 13.17 3.40 -10.61
CA TRP A 106 12.61 2.48 -9.61
C TRP A 106 12.54 1.04 -10.14
N ASN A 107 12.23 0.84 -11.43
CA ASN A 107 12.25 -0.49 -12.04
C ASN A 107 13.66 -1.08 -12.06
N ASP A 108 14.68 -0.29 -12.38
CA ASP A 108 16.08 -0.75 -12.43
C ASP A 108 16.61 -1.07 -11.03
N GLU A 109 16.34 -0.22 -10.03
CA GLU A 109 16.66 -0.50 -8.62
C GLU A 109 15.97 -1.78 -8.15
N THR A 110 14.68 -1.93 -8.45
CA THR A 110 13.91 -3.08 -8.00
C THR A 110 14.36 -4.38 -8.67
N LYS A 111 14.76 -4.32 -9.95
CA LYS A 111 15.38 -5.46 -10.66
C LYS A 111 16.71 -5.88 -10.01
N LYS A 112 17.53 -4.92 -9.58
CA LYS A 112 18.78 -5.21 -8.84
C LYS A 112 18.52 -5.91 -7.51
N MET A 113 17.37 -5.62 -6.87
CA MET A 113 16.94 -6.30 -5.65
C MET A 113 16.35 -7.70 -5.90
N GLY A 114 16.26 -8.17 -7.15
CA GLY A 114 15.69 -9.47 -7.50
C GLY A 114 14.17 -9.57 -7.30
N ILE A 115 13.50 -8.43 -7.04
CA ILE A 115 12.05 -8.40 -6.80
C ILE A 115 11.34 -8.44 -8.15
N GLN A 116 10.65 -9.54 -8.40
CA GLN A 116 9.81 -9.70 -9.59
C GLN A 116 8.37 -9.24 -9.31
N GLY A 117 7.62 -8.95 -10.36
CA GLY A 117 6.19 -8.64 -10.29
C GLY A 117 5.42 -9.20 -11.48
N ASN A 118 4.11 -9.05 -11.45
CA ASN A 118 3.22 -9.45 -12.53
C ASN A 118 2.20 -8.33 -12.85
N PHE A 119 1.51 -8.48 -13.97
CA PHE A 119 0.51 -7.52 -14.44
C PHE A 119 -0.93 -7.88 -14.06
N LYS A 120 -1.14 -8.93 -13.25
CA LYS A 120 -2.48 -9.41 -12.87
C LYS A 120 -3.20 -8.39 -11.98
N GLY A 121 -4.53 -8.34 -12.09
CA GLY A 121 -5.38 -7.49 -11.29
C GLY A 121 -5.51 -6.05 -11.80
N ASP A 122 -5.98 -5.15 -10.95
CA ASP A 122 -6.16 -3.72 -11.27
C ASP A 122 -4.85 -2.93 -11.12
N GLY A 123 -4.45 -2.24 -12.17
CA GLY A 123 -3.19 -1.48 -12.24
C GLY A 123 -3.39 0.02 -12.17
N PHE A 124 -4.64 0.45 -12.19
CA PHE A 124 -5.05 1.82 -12.37
C PHE A 124 -5.41 2.50 -11.05
N GLN A 125 -5.89 1.74 -10.07
CA GLN A 125 -6.10 2.27 -8.73
C GLN A 125 -4.78 2.77 -8.12
N LEU A 126 -4.79 4.01 -7.63
CA LEU A 126 -3.72 4.59 -6.83
C LEU A 126 -3.93 4.31 -5.34
N GLY A 127 -2.81 4.28 -4.62
CA GLY A 127 -2.75 4.06 -3.18
C GLY A 127 -2.60 5.36 -2.40
N ALA A 128 -2.46 5.22 -1.09
CA ALA A 128 -2.24 6.33 -0.18
C ALA A 128 -1.64 5.84 1.13
N THR A 129 -0.99 6.73 1.86
CA THR A 129 -0.55 6.47 3.24
C THR A 129 -1.20 7.49 4.16
N TYR A 130 -1.77 7.00 5.26
CA TYR A 130 -2.38 7.82 6.30
C TYR A 130 -1.73 7.53 7.65
N ILE A 131 -1.67 8.55 8.49
CA ILE A 131 -1.40 8.40 9.93
C ILE A 131 -2.67 8.81 10.66
N LEU A 132 -3.25 7.88 11.42
CA LEU A 132 -4.47 8.10 12.17
C LEU A 132 -4.16 8.11 13.68
N GLY A 133 -4.74 9.07 14.39
CA GLY A 133 -4.77 9.08 15.85
C GLY A 133 -5.73 8.01 16.40
N PRO A 134 -5.55 7.62 17.68
CA PRO A 134 -6.42 6.64 18.32
C PRO A 134 -7.84 7.19 18.55
N LYS A 135 -8.82 6.28 18.69
CA LYS A 135 -10.24 6.55 19.03
C LYS A 135 -11.05 7.30 17.97
N ASP A 136 -10.73 8.57 17.75
CA ASP A 136 -11.50 9.46 16.87
C ASP A 136 -11.13 9.27 15.39
N GLY A 137 -9.99 8.62 15.12
CA GLY A 137 -9.50 8.40 13.76
C GLY A 137 -9.06 9.68 13.08
N LYS A 138 -8.71 10.73 13.85
CA LYS A 138 -8.22 11.98 13.30
C LYS A 138 -7.02 11.71 12.42
N ILE A 139 -7.11 12.16 11.17
CA ILE A 139 -6.01 12.07 10.21
C ILE A 139 -4.94 13.08 10.65
N TRP A 140 -3.81 12.60 11.14
CA TRP A 140 -2.64 13.43 11.46
C TRP A 140 -1.81 13.72 10.22
N LEU A 141 -1.77 12.78 9.27
CA LEU A 141 -1.10 12.95 7.99
C LEU A 141 -1.84 12.16 6.92
N ALA A 142 -1.95 12.75 5.72
CA ALA A 142 -2.44 12.10 4.52
C ALA A 142 -1.45 12.31 3.38
N HIS A 143 -1.09 11.22 2.71
CA HIS A 143 -0.23 11.22 1.54
C HIS A 143 -0.84 10.34 0.44
N PRO A 144 -1.83 10.85 -0.32
CA PRO A 144 -2.35 10.15 -1.49
C PRO A 144 -1.31 10.15 -2.61
N GLN A 145 -1.16 9.02 -3.29
CA GLN A 145 -0.35 8.96 -4.51
C GLN A 145 -1.02 9.81 -5.59
N LYS A 146 -0.20 10.52 -6.36
CA LYS A 146 -0.63 11.34 -7.50
C LYS A 146 0.03 10.81 -8.77
N ASP A 147 -0.63 11.07 -9.88
CA ASP A 147 -0.15 10.86 -11.25
C ASP A 147 1.13 11.65 -11.54
#